data_AF-A0A377TX53-F1
#
_entry.id   AF-A0A377TX53-F1
#
_cell.length_a   1.000
_cell.length_b   1.000
_cell.length_c   1.000
_cell.angle_alpha   90.00
_cell.angle_beta   90.00
_cell.angle_gamma   90.00
#
_symmetry.space_group_name_H-M   'P 1'
#
loop_
_entity.id
_entity.type
_entity.pdbx_description
1 polymer ?
#
loop_
_entity_poly.entity_id
_entity_poly.type
_entity_poly.pdbx_seq_one_letter_code
_entity_poly.pdbx_strand_id
1 'polypeptide(L)'
;MPNKRRGGSGTVAEREKQRRLAEANMPGKVIPTDQLVSVLENLLAPGDRVVLEGNNQKQADFLSRMLAEVNPQKIHDLHMIMPSVGRSEHLDLFEKGIARKLDFSFSGTQSLRISQLLEDGLLEIGAIHTYIELYSRLYVDLSPNVALIAGYKADRKGNLYTGPSTEDTPALVEAPPSTTAL
;
A
#
# COMPACT_ATOMS: atom_id res chain seq x y z
N MET A 1 35.61 24.18 20.47
CA MET A 1 34.40 24.54 19.70
C MET A 1 33.31 23.54 20.07
N PRO A 2 32.25 23.93 20.81
CA PRO A 2 31.22 22.97 21.21
C PRO A 2 30.35 22.63 19.99
N ASN A 3 30.14 21.31 19.83
CA ASN A 3 29.40 20.66 18.77
C ASN A 3 27.91 21.07 18.84
N LYS A 4 27.41 21.77 17.82
CA LYS A 4 25.99 22.11 17.68
C LYS A 4 25.23 20.80 17.43
N ARG A 5 24.60 20.27 18.48
CA ARG A 5 23.61 19.19 18.36
C ARG A 5 22.58 19.63 17.31
N ARG A 6 22.49 18.92 16.18
CA ARG A 6 21.42 19.08 15.20
C ARG A 6 20.11 18.73 15.94
N GLY A 7 19.35 19.76 16.31
CA GLY A 7 18.03 19.61 16.91
C GLY A 7 17.11 18.87 15.94
N GLY A 8 16.33 17.93 16.45
CA GLY A 8 15.39 17.13 15.67
C GLY A 8 14.32 18.02 15.04
N SER A 9 14.37 18.20 13.73
CA SER A 9 13.38 18.95 12.94
C SER A 9 12.84 18.09 11.79
N GLY A 10 12.46 16.85 12.09
CA GLY A 10 11.74 16.02 11.12
C GLY A 10 10.30 16.50 10.95
N THR A 11 9.75 16.41 9.74
CA THR A 11 8.33 16.67 9.48
C THR A 11 7.44 15.69 10.29
N VAL A 12 6.14 15.96 10.42
CA VAL A 12 5.20 15.03 11.09
C VAL A 12 5.22 13.66 10.41
N ALA A 13 5.20 13.65 9.07
CA ALA A 13 5.36 12.49 8.21
C ALA A 13 6.62 11.66 8.54
N GLU A 14 7.78 12.32 8.60
CA GLU A 14 9.05 11.64 8.87
C GLU A 14 9.10 11.05 10.27
N ARG A 15 8.55 11.74 11.28
CA ARG A 15 8.49 11.22 12.65
C ARG A 15 7.59 10.01 12.75
N GLU A 16 6.43 10.05 12.09
CA GLU A 16 5.52 8.91 12.04
C GLU A 16 6.14 7.71 11.31
N LYS A 17 6.85 7.95 10.20
CA LYS A 17 7.65 6.91 9.52
C LYS A 17 8.62 6.22 10.48
N GLN A 18 9.41 7.01 11.20
CA GLN A 18 10.42 6.47 12.11
C GLN A 18 9.78 5.72 13.27
N ARG A 19 8.64 6.18 13.78
CA ARG A 19 7.87 5.48 14.82
C ARG A 19 7.43 4.09 14.33
N ARG A 20 6.79 4.01 13.17
CA ARG A 20 6.32 2.74 12.58
C ARG A 20 7.47 1.77 12.28
N LEU A 21 8.58 2.28 11.74
CA LEU A 21 9.78 1.45 11.49
C LEU A 21 10.39 0.90 12.79
N ALA A 22 10.37 1.69 13.87
CA ALA A 22 10.83 1.22 15.17
C ALA A 22 9.90 0.16 15.78
N GLU A 23 8.58 0.33 15.64
CA GLU A 23 7.57 -0.62 16.14
C GLU A 23 7.54 -1.93 15.37
N ALA A 24 7.76 -1.89 14.05
CA ALA A 24 7.90 -3.10 13.24
C ALA A 24 9.14 -3.94 13.62
N ASN A 25 10.10 -3.33 14.35
CA ASN A 25 11.29 -3.98 14.91
C ASN A 25 12.03 -4.87 13.90
N MET A 26 12.18 -4.39 12.66
CA MET A 26 12.83 -5.15 11.60
C MET A 26 14.36 -4.96 11.69
N PRO A 27 15.16 -6.03 11.84
CA PRO A 27 16.63 -5.93 11.93
C PRO A 27 17.30 -5.53 10.60
N GLY A 28 16.51 -5.42 9.52
CA GLY A 28 16.94 -5.02 8.19
C GLY A 28 15.74 -4.93 7.25
N LYS A 29 15.99 -4.96 5.93
CA LYS A 29 14.93 -4.86 4.91
C LYS A 29 14.35 -6.20 4.43
N VAL A 30 14.80 -7.31 5.03
CA VAL A 30 14.34 -8.66 4.68
C VAL A 30 13.37 -9.12 5.74
N ILE A 31 12.12 -9.35 5.33
CA ILE A 31 11.05 -9.83 6.20
C ILE A 31 10.89 -11.34 5.96
N PRO A 32 11.01 -12.19 7.01
CA PRO A 32 10.62 -13.59 6.90
C PRO A 32 9.14 -13.71 6.51
N THR A 33 8.84 -14.58 5.54
CA THR A 33 7.50 -14.74 4.96
C THR A 33 6.42 -14.98 6.02
N ASP A 34 6.74 -15.75 7.07
CA ASP A 34 5.87 -16.10 8.19
C ASP A 34 5.63 -14.94 9.18
N GLN A 35 6.45 -13.89 9.12
CA GLN A 35 6.33 -12.70 9.97
C GLN A 35 5.63 -11.54 9.26
N LEU A 36 5.35 -11.66 7.96
CA LEU A 36 4.86 -10.55 7.15
C LEU A 36 3.54 -9.97 7.69
N VAL A 37 2.59 -10.80 8.11
CA VAL A 37 1.31 -10.32 8.67
C VAL A 37 1.56 -9.43 9.90
N SER A 38 2.40 -9.86 10.84
CA SER A 38 2.73 -9.06 12.02
C SER A 38 3.45 -7.77 11.66
N VAL A 39 4.29 -7.79 10.62
CA VAL A 39 4.97 -6.59 10.14
C VAL A 39 3.97 -5.61 9.51
N LEU A 40 3.03 -6.10 8.70
CA LEU A 40 1.96 -5.27 8.12
C LEU A 40 1.12 -4.62 9.23
N GLU A 41 0.73 -5.35 10.26
CA GLU A 41 0.00 -4.83 11.42
C GLU A 41 0.74 -3.72 12.19
N ASN A 42 2.07 -3.68 12.11
CA ASN A 42 2.89 -2.67 12.81
C ASN A 42 3.28 -1.49 11.90
N LEU A 43 3.30 -1.68 10.57
CA LEU A 43 3.66 -0.64 9.61
C LEU A 43 2.46 0.16 9.13
N LEU A 44 1.31 -0.48 9.00
CA LEU A 44 0.06 0.15 8.62
C LEU A 44 -0.62 0.74 9.86
N ALA A 45 -1.41 1.78 9.64
CA ALA A 45 -2.35 2.31 10.61
C ALA A 45 -3.77 2.34 10.01
N PRO A 46 -4.82 2.33 10.85
CA PRO A 46 -6.17 2.56 10.37
C PRO A 46 -6.28 3.83 9.54
N GLY A 47 -7.03 3.77 8.44
CA GLY A 47 -7.22 4.91 7.54
C GLY A 47 -6.05 5.26 6.62
N ASP A 48 -4.95 4.50 6.64
CA ASP A 48 -3.84 4.72 5.72
C ASP A 48 -4.29 4.61 4.26
N ARG A 49 -3.74 5.50 3.42
CA ARG A 49 -3.78 5.36 1.96
C ARG A 49 -2.74 4.33 1.53
N VAL A 50 -3.20 3.20 1.03
CA VAL A 50 -2.34 2.07 0.66
C VAL A 50 -2.40 1.87 -0.84
N VAL A 51 -1.28 2.11 -1.51
CA VAL A 51 -1.10 1.63 -2.88
C VAL A 51 -0.83 0.14 -2.82
N LEU A 52 -1.69 -0.65 -3.46
CA LEU A 52 -1.49 -2.08 -3.66
C LEU A 52 -1.31 -2.34 -5.15
N GLU A 53 -0.13 -2.82 -5.52
CA GLU A 53 0.24 -3.01 -6.93
C GLU A 53 -0.57 -4.15 -7.56
N GLY A 54 -1.66 -3.77 -8.21
CA GLY A 54 -2.28 -4.52 -9.28
C GLY A 54 -2.11 -3.74 -10.57
N ASN A 55 -1.16 -4.14 -11.40
CA ASN A 55 -0.97 -3.55 -12.73
C ASN A 55 -1.85 -4.29 -13.74
N ASN A 56 -1.68 -4.01 -15.02
CA ASN A 56 -2.42 -4.76 -16.04
C ASN A 56 -1.97 -6.23 -16.10
N GLN A 57 -0.68 -6.52 -15.87
CA GLN A 57 -0.13 -7.88 -15.91
C GLN A 57 0.42 -8.35 -14.56
N LYS A 58 1.29 -7.57 -13.92
CA LYS A 58 1.88 -7.91 -12.63
C LYS A 58 0.94 -7.62 -11.47
N GLN A 59 0.91 -8.53 -10.50
CA GLN A 59 0.12 -8.41 -9.28
C GLN A 59 1.03 -8.69 -8.08
N ALA A 60 0.93 -7.88 -7.03
CA ALA A 60 1.52 -8.17 -5.72
C ALA A 60 0.65 -9.17 -4.94
N ASP A 61 0.33 -10.32 -5.54
CA ASP A 61 -0.66 -11.30 -5.05
C ASP A 61 -0.28 -11.89 -3.67
N PHE A 62 1.02 -12.06 -3.41
CA PHE A 62 1.47 -12.52 -2.10
C PHE A 62 1.19 -11.46 -1.02
N LEU A 63 1.45 -10.18 -1.32
CA LEU A 63 1.21 -9.09 -0.37
C LEU A 63 -0.29 -8.85 -0.15
N SER A 64 -1.13 -8.94 -1.19
CA SER A 64 -2.58 -8.78 -1.05
C SER A 64 -3.19 -9.89 -0.19
N ARG A 65 -2.78 -11.15 -0.40
CA ARG A 65 -3.21 -12.27 0.44
C ARG A 65 -2.78 -12.10 1.89
N MET A 66 -1.54 -11.69 2.14
CA MET A 66 -1.07 -11.48 3.52
C MET A 66 -1.73 -10.28 4.19
N LEU A 67 -2.04 -9.22 3.44
CA LEU A 67 -2.82 -8.10 3.94
C LEU A 67 -4.24 -8.54 4.34
N ALA A 68 -4.85 -9.47 3.62
CA ALA A 68 -6.17 -10.01 3.99
C ALA A 68 -6.16 -10.87 5.27
N GLU A 69 -4.99 -11.23 5.81
CA GLU A 69 -4.83 -12.02 7.04
C GLU A 69 -4.53 -11.17 8.29
N VAL A 70 -4.42 -9.85 8.16
CA VAL A 70 -4.20 -8.96 9.31
C VAL A 70 -5.44 -8.90 10.21
N ASN A 71 -5.23 -8.54 11.47
CA ASN A 71 -6.33 -8.32 12.41
C ASN A 71 -7.12 -7.04 12.08
N PRO A 72 -8.41 -7.13 11.71
CA PRO A 72 -9.22 -5.96 11.37
C PRO A 72 -9.50 -5.02 12.56
N GLN A 73 -9.29 -5.47 13.80
CA GLN A 73 -9.36 -4.57 14.96
C GLN A 73 -8.12 -3.67 15.09
N LYS A 74 -7.01 -4.03 14.43
CA LYS A 74 -5.80 -3.22 14.39
C LYS A 74 -5.70 -2.40 13.11
N ILE A 75 -6.03 -3.01 11.98
CA ILE A 75 -5.93 -2.41 10.65
C ILE A 75 -7.31 -2.42 10.02
N HIS A 76 -7.92 -1.25 9.90
CA HIS A 76 -9.25 -1.07 9.32
C HIS A 76 -9.33 0.27 8.59
N ASP A 77 -10.43 0.46 7.87
CA ASP A 77 -10.74 1.68 7.13
C ASP A 77 -9.64 2.10 6.13
N LEU A 78 -8.83 1.14 5.65
CA LEU A 78 -7.80 1.46 4.66
C LEU A 78 -8.42 2.07 3.41
N HIS A 79 -7.73 3.08 2.88
CA HIS A 79 -8.03 3.68 1.59
C HIS A 79 -7.12 3.03 0.54
N MET A 80 -7.67 2.06 -0.17
CA MET A 80 -6.94 1.32 -1.20
C MET A 80 -6.85 2.14 -2.48
N ILE A 81 -5.64 2.23 -3.01
CA ILE A 81 -5.34 2.84 -4.31
C ILE A 81 -4.76 1.75 -5.21
N MET A 82 -5.51 1.36 -6.24
CA MET A 82 -5.19 0.17 -7.04
C MET A 82 -5.35 0.49 -8.53
N PRO A 83 -4.28 0.46 -9.34
CA PRO A 83 -4.44 0.69 -10.78
C PRO A 83 -5.45 -0.29 -11.39
N SER A 84 -5.32 -1.58 -11.07
CA SER A 84 -6.19 -2.66 -11.53
C SER A 84 -6.66 -3.53 -10.37
N VAL A 85 -7.98 -3.70 -10.26
CA VAL A 85 -8.66 -4.62 -9.35
C VAL A 85 -8.98 -5.90 -10.11
N GLY A 86 -7.95 -6.72 -10.35
CA GLY A 86 -8.07 -7.93 -11.18
C GLY A 86 -8.27 -9.25 -10.42
N ARG A 87 -8.05 -9.25 -9.09
CA ARG A 87 -8.03 -10.46 -8.26
C ARG A 87 -9.13 -10.44 -7.21
N SER A 88 -9.66 -11.61 -6.87
CA SER A 88 -10.70 -11.74 -5.85
C SER A 88 -10.20 -11.28 -4.48
N GLU A 89 -8.97 -11.61 -4.12
CA GLU A 89 -8.36 -11.26 -2.83
C GLU A 89 -8.22 -9.74 -2.61
N HIS A 90 -8.30 -8.94 -3.66
CA HIS A 90 -8.35 -7.48 -3.53
C HIS A 90 -9.65 -7.00 -2.87
N LEU A 91 -10.76 -7.69 -3.16
CA LEU A 91 -12.08 -7.34 -2.64
C LEU A 91 -12.37 -7.99 -1.28
N ASP A 92 -11.67 -9.08 -0.94
CA ASP A 92 -11.75 -9.71 0.39
C ASP A 92 -11.36 -8.71 1.50
N LEU A 93 -10.49 -7.73 1.21
CA LEU A 93 -10.12 -6.66 2.15
C LEU A 93 -11.33 -5.86 2.63
N PHE A 94 -12.31 -5.62 1.76
CA PHE A 94 -13.50 -4.85 2.07
C PHE A 94 -14.53 -5.70 2.82
N GLU A 95 -14.71 -6.96 2.41
CA GLU A 95 -15.59 -7.91 3.10
C GLU A 95 -15.12 -8.20 4.54
N LYS A 96 -13.80 -8.26 4.76
CA LYS A 96 -13.21 -8.46 6.09
C LYS A 96 -13.15 -7.18 6.94
N GLY A 97 -13.60 -6.03 6.42
CA GLY A 97 -13.56 -4.74 7.13
C GLY A 97 -12.17 -4.13 7.31
N ILE A 98 -11.18 -4.61 6.55
CA ILE A 98 -9.79 -4.11 6.58
C ILE A 98 -9.70 -2.82 5.74
N ALA A 99 -10.37 -2.80 4.58
CA ALA A 99 -10.44 -1.66 3.69
C ALA A 99 -11.86 -1.08 3.64
N ARG A 100 -11.95 0.23 3.40
CA ARG A 100 -13.23 0.94 3.29
C ARG A 100 -13.37 1.67 1.96
N LYS A 101 -12.35 2.39 1.54
CA LYS A 101 -12.40 3.26 0.36
C LYS A 101 -11.51 2.74 -0.76
N LEU A 102 -11.96 2.86 -2.01
CA LEU A 102 -11.25 2.40 -3.20
C LEU A 102 -11.16 3.51 -4.25
N ASP A 103 -9.94 3.83 -4.68
CA ASP A 103 -9.65 4.56 -5.91
C ASP A 103 -8.94 3.63 -6.90
N PHE A 104 -9.50 3.47 -8.11
CA PHE A 104 -8.99 2.51 -9.09
C PHE A 104 -9.18 2.95 -10.54
N SER A 105 -8.50 2.29 -11.48
CA SER A 105 -8.64 2.59 -12.91
C SER A 105 -9.31 1.48 -13.72
N PHE A 106 -9.05 0.22 -13.39
CA PHE A 106 -9.60 -0.92 -14.11
C PHE A 106 -10.10 -2.00 -13.14
N SER A 107 -11.26 -2.61 -13.39
CA SER A 107 -11.84 -3.65 -12.53
C SER A 107 -12.04 -5.01 -13.21
N GLY A 108 -11.85 -5.10 -14.53
CA GLY A 108 -11.99 -6.35 -15.29
C GLY A 108 -13.19 -7.21 -14.87
N THR A 109 -12.92 -8.44 -14.45
CA THR A 109 -13.93 -9.43 -14.02
C THR A 109 -14.53 -9.17 -12.64
N GLN A 110 -13.97 -8.24 -11.86
CA GLN A 110 -14.41 -7.91 -10.50
C GLN A 110 -15.50 -6.82 -10.45
N SER A 111 -15.88 -6.23 -11.58
CA SER A 111 -16.86 -5.11 -11.64
C SER A 111 -18.20 -5.42 -10.97
N LEU A 112 -18.72 -6.63 -11.15
CA LEU A 112 -19.97 -7.07 -10.51
C LEU A 112 -19.81 -7.14 -8.99
N ARG A 113 -18.71 -7.72 -8.51
CA ARG A 113 -18.44 -7.83 -7.07
C ARG A 113 -18.19 -6.47 -6.42
N ILE A 114 -17.54 -5.54 -7.11
CA ILE A 114 -17.42 -4.14 -6.66
C ILE A 114 -18.80 -3.51 -6.48
N SER A 115 -19.71 -3.72 -7.45
CA SER A 115 -21.07 -3.16 -7.39
C SER A 115 -21.86 -3.73 -6.20
N GLN A 116 -21.74 -5.03 -5.95
CA GLN A 116 -22.39 -5.70 -4.81
C GLN A 116 -21.86 -5.15 -3.48
N LEU A 117 -20.53 -5.02 -3.32
CA LEU A 117 -19.94 -4.49 -2.08
C LEU A 117 -20.29 -3.02 -1.83
N LEU A 118 -20.49 -2.25 -2.90
CA LEU A 118 -20.99 -0.87 -2.82
C LEU A 118 -22.45 -0.84 -2.35
N GLU A 119 -23.31 -1.72 -2.90
CA GLU A 119 -24.72 -1.86 -2.51
C GLU A 119 -24.87 -2.32 -1.05
N ASP A 120 -24.04 -3.28 -0.63
CA ASP A 120 -23.98 -3.78 0.76
C ASP A 120 -23.34 -2.76 1.73
N GLY A 121 -22.84 -1.64 1.22
CA GLY A 121 -22.23 -0.57 2.01
C GLY A 121 -20.91 -0.97 2.66
N LEU A 122 -20.21 -1.96 2.13
CA LEU A 122 -18.89 -2.44 2.59
C LEU A 122 -17.73 -1.72 1.90
N LEU A 123 -17.96 -1.23 0.68
CA LEU A 123 -16.97 -0.52 -0.15
C LEU A 123 -17.47 0.86 -0.52
N GLU A 124 -16.61 1.87 -0.37
CA GLU A 124 -16.83 3.23 -0.87
C GLU A 124 -15.93 3.51 -2.08
N ILE A 125 -16.50 3.97 -3.18
CA ILE A 125 -15.71 4.42 -4.33
C ILE A 125 -15.30 5.87 -4.12
N GLY A 126 -13.99 6.15 -4.17
CA GLY A 126 -13.46 7.52 -4.28
C GLY A 126 -13.75 8.08 -5.67
N ALA A 127 -13.02 7.59 -6.66
CA ALA A 127 -13.29 7.80 -8.07
C ALA A 127 -12.75 6.64 -8.94
N ILE A 128 -13.27 6.57 -10.17
CA ILE A 128 -12.74 5.70 -11.23
C ILE A 128 -11.91 6.58 -12.15
N HIS A 129 -10.63 6.26 -12.30
CA HIS A 129 -9.65 7.09 -12.99
C HIS A 129 -9.17 6.44 -14.27
N THR A 130 -8.54 7.22 -15.15
CA THR A 130 -7.55 6.61 -16.05
C THR A 130 -6.24 6.31 -15.29
N TYR A 131 -5.41 5.38 -15.77
CA TYR A 131 -4.16 5.03 -15.09
C TYR A 131 -3.28 6.25 -14.79
N ILE A 132 -3.04 7.08 -15.82
CA ILE A 132 -2.16 8.26 -15.71
C ILE A 132 -2.76 9.31 -14.77
N GLU A 133 -4.08 9.48 -14.78
CA GLU A 133 -4.76 10.34 -13.82
C GLU A 133 -4.53 9.86 -12.39
N LEU A 134 -4.77 8.58 -12.11
CA LEU A 134 -4.56 8.01 -10.77
C LEU A 134 -3.13 8.25 -10.28
N TYR A 135 -2.14 8.03 -11.15
CA TYR A 135 -0.73 8.24 -10.81
C TYR A 135 -0.41 9.70 -10.51
N SER A 136 -1.03 10.62 -11.27
CA SER A 136 -0.87 12.06 -11.03
C SER A 136 -1.41 12.47 -9.65
N ARG A 137 -2.53 11.88 -9.22
CA ARG A 137 -3.14 12.16 -7.90
C ARG A 137 -2.26 11.74 -6.74
N LEU A 138 -1.38 10.73 -6.91
CA LEU A 138 -0.42 10.30 -5.88
C LEU A 138 0.57 11.40 -5.46
N TYR A 139 0.74 12.44 -6.27
CA TYR A 139 1.64 13.56 -5.98
C TYR A 139 0.90 14.79 -5.44
N VAL A 140 -0.42 14.70 -5.27
CA VAL A 140 -1.26 15.84 -4.93
C VAL A 140 -2.12 15.51 -3.71
N ASP A 141 -3.21 14.78 -3.90
CA ASP A 141 -4.25 14.59 -2.88
C ASP A 141 -4.47 13.11 -2.51
N LEU A 142 -3.96 12.17 -3.31
CA LEU A 142 -3.89 10.75 -3.00
C LEU A 142 -2.46 10.30 -2.61
N SER A 143 -1.65 11.19 -2.04
CA SER A 143 -0.29 10.86 -1.59
C SER A 143 -0.31 9.67 -0.62
N PRO A 144 0.31 8.53 -0.99
CA PRO A 144 0.15 7.29 -0.24
C PRO A 144 0.84 7.37 1.12
N ASN A 145 0.34 6.58 2.06
CA ASN A 145 1.03 6.30 3.32
C ASN A 145 1.94 5.09 3.18
N VAL A 146 1.51 4.07 2.44
CA VAL A 146 2.25 2.82 2.20
C VAL A 146 2.10 2.39 0.75
N ALA A 147 3.14 1.80 0.17
CA ALA A 147 3.11 1.15 -1.13
C ALA A 147 3.52 -0.33 -1.00
N LEU A 148 2.67 -1.23 -1.49
CA LEU A 148 2.87 -2.68 -1.53
C LEU A 148 3.09 -3.10 -2.98
N ILE A 149 4.35 -3.36 -3.34
CA ILE A 149 4.79 -3.58 -4.72
C ILE A 149 5.54 -4.91 -4.90
N ALA A 150 5.62 -5.38 -6.14
CA ALA A 150 6.24 -6.63 -6.53
C ALA A 150 7.41 -6.43 -7.50
N GLY A 151 8.47 -7.21 -7.29
CA GLY A 151 9.63 -7.32 -8.18
C GLY A 151 10.10 -8.76 -8.31
N TYR A 152 10.90 -9.07 -9.33
CA TYR A 152 11.43 -10.42 -9.55
C TYR A 152 12.52 -10.80 -8.55
N LYS A 153 13.37 -9.83 -8.19
CA LYS A 153 14.51 -10.04 -7.28
C LYS A 153 14.71 -8.81 -6.43
N ALA A 154 15.19 -9.03 -5.21
CA ALA A 154 15.65 -8.01 -4.30
C ALA A 154 17.00 -8.41 -3.72
N ASP A 155 17.90 -7.45 -3.51
CA ASP A 155 19.07 -7.66 -2.66
C ASP A 155 18.78 -7.30 -1.20
N ARG A 156 19.72 -7.60 -0.30
CA ARG A 156 19.57 -7.30 1.14
C ARG A 156 19.55 -5.79 1.45
N LYS A 157 19.91 -4.93 0.50
CA LYS A 157 19.84 -3.47 0.62
C LYS A 157 18.48 -2.92 0.14
N GLY A 158 17.60 -3.78 -0.37
CA GLY A 158 16.29 -3.42 -0.90
C GLY A 158 16.32 -2.89 -2.33
N ASN A 159 17.41 -3.11 -3.08
CA ASN A 159 17.40 -2.81 -4.50
C ASN A 159 16.52 -3.83 -5.22
N LEU A 160 15.54 -3.34 -5.99
CA LEU A 160 14.58 -4.17 -6.70
C LEU A 160 14.91 -4.28 -8.18
N TYR A 161 14.83 -5.50 -8.71
CA TYR A 161 14.82 -5.78 -10.14
C TYR A 161 13.41 -6.18 -10.55
N THR A 162 12.73 -5.29 -11.27
CA THR A 162 11.36 -5.48 -11.79
C THR A 162 11.33 -6.04 -13.21
N GLY A 163 12.45 -5.97 -13.95
CA GLY A 163 12.61 -6.61 -15.25
C GLY A 163 11.57 -6.17 -16.29
N PRO A 164 11.15 -7.08 -17.19
CA PRO A 164 10.11 -6.80 -18.19
C PRO A 164 8.76 -6.38 -17.60
N SER A 165 8.49 -6.75 -16.34
CA SER A 165 7.28 -6.38 -15.59
C SER A 165 7.51 -5.14 -14.71
N THR A 166 8.29 -4.17 -15.21
CA THR A 166 8.45 -2.88 -14.53
C THR A 166 7.13 -2.15 -14.44
N GLU A 167 6.38 -2.11 -15.54
CA GLU A 167 5.02 -1.55 -15.60
C GLU A 167 4.93 -0.22 -14.81
N ASP A 168 4.02 -0.15 -13.85
CA ASP A 168 3.66 1.07 -13.14
C ASP A 168 4.50 1.29 -11.87
N THR A 169 5.34 0.32 -11.47
CA THR A 169 6.10 0.37 -10.20
C THR A 169 6.83 1.69 -9.97
N PRO A 170 7.57 2.25 -10.95
CA PRO A 170 8.29 3.50 -10.71
C PRO A 170 7.35 4.64 -10.30
N ALA A 171 6.20 4.77 -10.99
CA ALA A 171 5.22 5.82 -10.69
C ALA A 171 4.55 5.62 -9.32
N LEU A 172 4.28 4.35 -8.95
CA LEU A 172 3.64 3.98 -7.68
C LEU A 172 4.58 4.14 -6.48
N VAL A 173 5.88 3.85 -6.64
CA VAL A 173 6.88 3.89 -5.56
C VAL A 173 7.49 5.28 -5.36
N GLU A 174 7.70 6.03 -6.45
CA GLU A 174 8.30 7.36 -6.37
C GLU A 174 7.37 8.38 -5.69
N ALA A 175 6.06 8.15 -5.78
CA ALA A 175 5.06 9.00 -5.13
C ALA A 175 5.45 9.24 -3.67
N PRO A 176 5.67 10.51 -3.27
CA PRO A 176 6.27 10.82 -1.99
C PRO A 176 5.33 10.30 -0.93
N PRO A 177 5.76 9.34 -0.11
CA PRO A 177 4.86 8.82 0.88
C PRO A 177 4.70 9.90 1.94
N SER A 178 3.47 10.25 2.22
CA SER A 178 3.15 11.10 3.37
C SER A 178 3.54 10.42 4.69
N THR A 179 3.86 9.10 4.68
CA THR A 179 4.36 8.38 5.85
C THR A 179 5.38 7.24 5.60
N THR A 180 5.34 6.39 4.55
CA THR A 180 6.24 5.21 4.42
C THR A 180 6.52 4.73 2.97
N ALA A 181 7.75 4.29 2.68
CA ALA A 181 8.10 3.37 1.58
C ALA A 181 9.19 2.40 2.09
N LEU A 182 9.08 1.11 1.79
CA LEU A 182 10.01 0.03 2.15
C LEU A 182 10.85 -0.41 0.95
#